data_AF-A0A6J8CSF9-F1
#
_entry.id   AF-A0A6J8CSF9-F1
#
_cell.length_a   1.000
_cell.length_b   1.000
_cell.length_c   1.000
_cell.angle_alpha   90.00
_cell.angle_beta   90.00
_cell.angle_gamma   90.00
#
_symmetry.space_group_name_H-M   'P 1'
#
loop_
_entity.id
_entity.type
_entity.pdbx_description
1 polymer ?
#
loop_
_entity_poly.entity_id
_entity_poly.type
_entity_poly.pdbx_seq_one_letter_code
_entity_poly.pdbx_strand_id
1 'polypeptide(L)'
;MIVLNLNSDGFPNGHETTSPGERNLCVVNIYTQNLFGNKYTKHNRKTGCLCHNRKSPDGIFDEQTLLEIKCPVPSSSWSTLHQLFESGKYDVGKDENGDLVVKEKGIRGIYLQLQLTMYCTGLKQCKLLVWMGVDEHKYIDILYNETYVNNQVTRLKNFYVKKLLPCLVNEIQDDRLMT
;
A
#
# COMPACT_ATOMS: atom_id res chain seq x y z
N MET A 1 -6.36 9.53 -29.00
CA MET A 1 -5.54 8.35 -29.35
C MET A 1 -4.09 8.75 -29.14
N ILE A 2 -3.49 8.41 -28.01
CA ILE A 2 -2.05 8.65 -27.76
C ILE A 2 -1.35 7.32 -28.02
N VAL A 3 -0.58 7.26 -29.10
CA VAL A 3 0.30 6.12 -29.42
C VAL A 3 1.65 6.41 -28.77
N LEU A 4 2.06 5.57 -27.80
CA LEU A 4 3.42 5.62 -27.26
C LEU A 4 4.22 4.46 -27.83
N ASN A 5 5.41 4.76 -28.36
CA ASN A 5 6.39 3.76 -28.79
C ASN A 5 6.90 3.02 -27.55
N LEU A 6 6.48 1.76 -27.41
CA LEU A 6 7.01 0.82 -26.44
C LEU A 6 8.09 -0.03 -27.11
N ASN A 7 9.15 -0.37 -26.38
CA ASN A 7 10.17 -1.31 -26.86
C ASN A 7 9.58 -2.74 -26.94
N SER A 8 10.36 -3.71 -27.44
CA SER A 8 9.94 -5.13 -27.54
C SER A 8 9.44 -5.74 -26.23
N ASP A 9 9.79 -5.15 -25.09
CA ASP A 9 9.38 -5.58 -23.75
C ASP A 9 8.25 -4.72 -23.14
N GLY A 10 7.65 -3.80 -23.89
CA GLY A 10 6.50 -3.02 -23.45
C GLY A 10 6.80 -1.78 -22.60
N PHE A 11 8.04 -1.27 -22.60
CA PHE A 11 8.45 -0.13 -21.76
C PHE A 11 8.70 1.17 -22.56
N PRO A 12 8.34 2.35 -22.00
CA PRO A 12 8.73 3.64 -22.56
C PRO A 12 10.21 3.96 -22.28
N ASN A 13 10.92 4.50 -23.27
CA ASN A 13 12.33 4.87 -23.16
C ASN A 13 12.53 6.10 -22.23
N GLY A 14 13.30 5.96 -21.14
CA GLY A 14 13.79 7.11 -20.36
C GLY A 14 14.29 6.81 -18.92
N HIS A 15 15.58 7.09 -18.69
CA HIS A 15 16.34 7.30 -17.45
C HIS A 15 16.35 6.22 -16.33
N GLU A 16 17.46 5.50 -16.28
CA GLU A 16 17.92 4.58 -15.24
C GLU A 16 18.32 5.29 -13.94
N THR A 17 17.42 5.45 -12.95
CA THR A 17 17.81 5.59 -11.52
C THR A 17 16.75 5.12 -10.51
N THR A 18 15.59 4.62 -10.92
CA THR A 18 14.52 4.22 -9.99
C THR A 18 14.70 2.77 -9.51
N SER A 19 14.39 2.52 -8.24
CA SER A 19 14.43 1.17 -7.67
C SER A 19 13.45 0.24 -8.43
N PRO A 20 13.69 -1.08 -8.51
CA PRO A 20 12.82 -1.99 -9.27
C PRO A 20 11.33 -1.88 -8.90
N GLY A 21 11.02 -1.63 -7.64
CA GLY A 21 9.65 -1.41 -7.16
C GLY A 21 8.99 -0.14 -7.72
N GLU A 22 9.75 0.95 -7.91
CA GLU A 22 9.24 2.21 -8.44
C GLU A 22 9.01 2.15 -9.96
N ARG A 23 9.87 1.43 -10.70
CA ARG A 23 9.68 1.17 -12.14
C ARG A 23 8.39 0.37 -12.37
N ASN A 24 8.18 -0.68 -11.58
CA ASN A 24 6.98 -1.50 -11.65
C ASN A 24 5.72 -0.71 -11.29
N LEU A 25 5.81 0.26 -10.39
CA LEU A 25 4.68 1.10 -10.01
C LEU A 25 4.21 2.00 -11.18
N CYS A 26 5.11 2.52 -12.01
CA CYS A 26 4.74 3.28 -13.20
C CYS A 26 3.99 2.41 -14.23
N VAL A 27 4.48 1.20 -14.49
CA VAL A 27 3.87 0.26 -15.45
C VAL A 27 2.52 -0.21 -14.95
N VAL A 28 2.41 -0.56 -13.66
CA VAL A 28 1.13 -0.95 -13.07
C VAL A 28 0.11 0.17 -13.14
N ASN A 29 0.50 1.41 -12.86
CA ASN A 29 -0.45 2.52 -12.92
C ASN A 29 -1.00 2.74 -14.33
N ILE A 30 -0.19 2.51 -15.37
CA ILE A 30 -0.65 2.58 -16.77
C ILE A 30 -1.58 1.39 -17.06
N TYR A 31 -1.22 0.19 -16.61
CA TYR A 31 -2.05 -1.00 -16.76
C TYR A 31 -3.42 -0.86 -16.07
N THR A 32 -3.44 -0.38 -14.82
CA THR A 32 -4.69 -0.14 -14.09
C THR A 32 -5.52 0.98 -14.72
N GLN A 33 -4.90 2.05 -15.21
CA GLN A 33 -5.60 3.08 -15.99
C GLN A 33 -6.23 2.51 -17.27
N ASN A 34 -5.53 1.63 -17.99
CA ASN A 34 -6.06 1.00 -19.20
C ASN A 34 -7.19 0.01 -18.89
N LEU A 35 -7.10 -0.74 -17.79
CA LEU A 35 -8.14 -1.67 -17.38
C LEU A 35 -9.40 -0.99 -16.84
N PHE A 36 -9.23 0.09 -16.07
CA PHE A 36 -10.31 0.71 -15.29
C PHE A 36 -10.75 2.08 -15.80
N GLY A 37 -10.06 2.62 -16.83
CA GLY A 37 -10.42 3.86 -17.51
C GLY A 37 -10.56 5.05 -16.56
N ASN A 38 -11.64 5.82 -16.72
CA ASN A 38 -11.93 7.06 -15.97
C ASN A 38 -12.24 6.85 -14.48
N LYS A 39 -12.32 5.61 -13.99
CA LYS A 39 -12.64 5.35 -12.57
C LYS A 39 -11.42 5.63 -11.67
N TYR A 40 -10.22 5.41 -12.19
CA TYR A 40 -8.99 5.64 -11.43
C TYR A 40 -8.56 7.11 -11.45
N THR A 41 -8.48 7.72 -10.28
CA THR A 41 -7.78 9.00 -10.10
C THR A 41 -6.50 8.76 -9.31
N LYS A 42 -5.35 9.03 -9.94
CA LYS A 42 -4.06 9.00 -9.25
C LYS A 42 -4.03 10.11 -8.20
N HIS A 43 -3.84 9.75 -6.93
CA HIS A 43 -3.55 10.76 -5.94
C HIS A 43 -2.13 11.29 -6.19
N ASN A 44 -2.04 12.52 -6.67
CA ASN A 44 -0.75 13.14 -6.94
C ASN A 44 0.01 13.30 -5.61
N ARG A 45 1.24 12.79 -5.52
CA ARG A 45 2.13 12.94 -4.34
C ARG A 45 2.35 14.42 -3.94
N LYS A 46 1.92 15.39 -4.75
CA LYS A 46 2.07 16.83 -4.52
C LYS A 46 0.97 17.46 -3.67
N THR A 47 -0.15 16.78 -3.41
CA THR A 47 -1.23 17.30 -2.56
C THR A 47 -1.49 16.35 -1.40
N GLY A 48 -0.96 16.69 -0.22
CA GLY A 48 -1.42 16.18 1.07
C GLY A 48 -0.84 14.83 1.51
N CYS A 49 0.34 14.86 2.12
CA CYS A 49 0.73 13.80 3.07
C CYS A 49 -0.24 13.84 4.25
N LEU A 50 -1.12 12.83 4.37
CA LEU A 50 -1.83 12.56 5.61
C LEU A 50 -0.84 11.89 6.58
N CYS A 51 -0.17 12.73 7.37
CA CYS A 51 0.62 12.40 8.58
C CYS A 51 1.95 11.66 8.37
N HIS A 52 2.93 12.03 9.20
CA HIS A 52 4.37 11.70 9.15
C HIS A 52 4.69 10.18 9.32
N ASN A 53 4.50 9.39 8.25
CA ASN A 53 5.36 8.29 7.80
C ASN A 53 4.81 7.78 6.47
N ARG A 54 5.45 8.22 5.39
CA ARG A 54 4.93 8.27 4.01
C ARG A 54 4.41 6.93 3.48
N LYS A 55 3.09 6.72 3.54
CA LYS A 55 2.36 5.92 2.56
C LYS A 55 1.06 6.62 2.22
N SER A 56 1.10 7.39 1.14
CA SER A 56 -0.09 7.89 0.46
C SER A 56 -0.69 6.72 -0.32
N PRO A 57 -2.02 6.59 -0.40
CA PRO A 57 -2.61 5.55 -1.22
C PRO A 57 -2.16 5.66 -2.67
N ASP A 58 -2.00 4.52 -3.34
CA ASP A 58 -1.60 4.51 -4.76
C ASP A 58 -2.66 5.14 -5.67
N GLY A 59 -3.93 5.12 -5.26
CA GLY A 59 -4.97 5.99 -5.81
C GLY A 59 -6.36 5.71 -5.27
N ILE A 60 -7.33 6.41 -5.83
CA ILE A 60 -8.75 6.19 -5.60
C ILE A 60 -9.29 5.46 -6.83
N PHE A 61 -9.88 4.28 -6.61
CA PHE A 61 -10.40 3.42 -7.67
C PHE A 61 -11.77 3.88 -8.17
N ASP A 62 -12.61 4.40 -7.27
CA ASP A 62 -13.89 5.07 -7.53
C ASP A 62 -14.27 5.92 -6.30
N GLU A 63 -15.46 6.53 -6.28
CA GLU A 63 -15.89 7.44 -5.20
C GLU A 63 -15.86 6.83 -3.78
N GLN A 64 -15.82 5.49 -3.65
CA GLN A 64 -15.93 4.80 -2.36
C GLN A 64 -14.78 3.81 -2.08
N THR A 65 -13.92 3.58 -3.07
CA THR A 65 -12.93 2.50 -3.05
C THR A 65 -11.51 3.01 -3.21
N LEU A 66 -10.66 2.62 -2.26
CA LEU A 66 -9.22 2.81 -2.31
C LEU A 66 -8.56 1.81 -3.27
N LEU A 67 -7.53 2.24 -4.03
CA LEU A 67 -6.61 1.33 -4.70
C LEU A 67 -5.25 1.36 -4.00
N GLU A 68 -4.78 0.19 -3.57
CA GLU A 68 -3.41 -0.01 -3.11
C GLU A 68 -2.73 -1.05 -4.01
N ILE A 69 -1.49 -0.77 -4.40
CA ILE A 69 -0.69 -1.63 -5.26
C ILE A 69 0.54 -2.10 -4.49
N LYS A 70 0.79 -3.40 -4.47
CA LYS A 70 2.01 -4.00 -3.95
C LYS A 70 2.70 -4.81 -5.03
N CYS A 71 3.97 -4.47 -5.29
CA CYS A 71 4.81 -5.17 -6.26
C CYS A 71 5.91 -5.95 -5.53
N PRO A 72 5.63 -7.16 -4.99
CA PRO A 72 6.65 -7.94 -4.32
C PRO A 72 7.73 -8.38 -5.32
N VAL A 73 9.00 -8.31 -4.93
CA VAL A 73 10.14 -8.69 -5.78
C VAL A 73 10.46 -10.17 -5.56
N PRO A 74 10.42 -11.03 -6.61
CA PRO A 74 10.78 -12.44 -6.52
C PRO A 74 12.07 -12.71 -5.74
N SER A 75 12.13 -13.85 -5.07
CA SER A 75 13.36 -14.29 -4.40
C SER A 75 13.70 -15.73 -4.77
N SER A 76 14.85 -16.22 -4.31
CA SER A 76 15.24 -17.62 -4.53
C SER A 76 14.24 -18.63 -3.95
N SER A 77 13.41 -18.21 -2.99
CA SER A 77 12.41 -19.09 -2.33
C SER A 77 11.01 -19.04 -2.96
N TRP A 78 10.74 -18.11 -3.87
CA TRP A 78 9.45 -18.00 -4.56
C TRP A 78 9.57 -17.13 -5.81
N SER A 79 8.92 -17.56 -6.89
CA SER A 79 8.87 -16.85 -8.17
C SER A 79 7.45 -16.54 -8.65
N THR A 80 6.42 -17.01 -7.94
CA THR A 80 5.00 -16.77 -8.23
C THR A 80 4.26 -16.26 -7.00
N LEU A 81 3.09 -15.64 -7.20
CA LEU A 81 2.20 -15.21 -6.13
C LEU A 81 1.66 -16.40 -5.35
N HIS A 82 1.41 -17.54 -6.01
CA HIS A 82 1.00 -18.76 -5.35
C HIS A 82 2.01 -19.19 -4.28
N GLN A 83 3.29 -19.31 -4.68
CA GLN A 83 4.38 -19.66 -3.76
C GLN A 83 4.58 -18.60 -2.66
N LEU A 84 4.47 -17.31 -3.02
CA LEU A 84 4.56 -16.22 -2.05
C LEU A 84 3.49 -16.34 -0.96
N PHE A 85 2.23 -16.58 -1.34
CA PHE A 85 1.12 -16.66 -0.39
C PHE A 85 1.17 -17.94 0.45
N GLU A 86 1.57 -19.06 -0.14
CA GLU A 86 1.78 -20.33 0.58
C GLU A 86 2.97 -20.30 1.55
N SER A 87 3.99 -19.46 1.27
CA SER A 87 5.17 -19.37 2.13
C SER A 87 4.85 -18.93 3.57
N GLY A 88 3.68 -18.33 3.80
CA GLY A 88 3.29 -17.75 5.09
C GLY A 88 4.05 -16.48 5.48
N LYS A 89 5.08 -16.09 4.72
CA LYS A 89 5.96 -14.92 4.98
C LYS A 89 5.40 -13.61 4.43
N TYR A 90 4.30 -13.67 3.70
CA TYR A 90 3.57 -12.52 3.21
C TYR A 90 2.27 -12.33 3.99
N ASP A 91 1.80 -11.08 4.00
CA ASP A 91 0.59 -10.69 4.72
C ASP A 91 -0.68 -11.17 4.03
N VAL A 92 -0.60 -11.57 2.75
CA VAL A 92 -1.70 -12.24 2.03
C VAL A 92 -1.56 -13.75 2.21
N GLY A 93 -2.68 -14.42 2.49
CA GLY A 93 -2.80 -15.87 2.53
C GLY A 93 -4.20 -16.30 2.09
N LYS A 94 -4.55 -17.54 2.39
CA LYS A 94 -5.91 -18.07 2.19
C LYS A 94 -6.63 -18.20 3.53
N ASP A 95 -7.94 -17.99 3.55
CA ASP A 95 -8.79 -18.29 4.69
C ASP A 95 -9.21 -19.78 4.70
N GLU A 96 -10.14 -20.14 5.59
CA GLU A 96 -10.68 -21.50 5.71
C GLU A 96 -11.46 -21.98 4.47
N ASN A 97 -11.98 -21.05 3.67
CA ASN A 97 -12.70 -21.33 2.42
C ASN A 97 -11.75 -21.38 1.21
N GLY A 98 -10.48 -21.03 1.40
CA GLY A 98 -9.49 -20.95 0.34
C GLY A 98 -9.42 -19.59 -0.35
N ASP A 99 -10.19 -18.61 0.10
CA ASP A 99 -10.24 -17.27 -0.48
C ASP A 99 -9.04 -16.44 -0.03
N LEU A 100 -8.54 -15.57 -0.92
CA LEU A 100 -7.40 -14.72 -0.61
C LEU A 100 -7.79 -13.63 0.37
N VAL A 101 -7.09 -13.57 1.50
CA VAL A 101 -7.31 -12.58 2.56
C VAL A 101 -6.01 -11.95 3.02
N VAL A 102 -6.10 -10.70 3.49
CA VAL A 102 -4.99 -10.01 4.15
C VAL A 102 -5.05 -10.27 5.65
N LYS A 103 -3.99 -10.86 6.20
CA LYS A 103 -3.87 -11.20 7.62
C LYS A 103 -3.77 -9.94 8.48
N GLU A 104 -4.62 -9.83 9.50
CA GLU A 104 -4.62 -8.69 10.43
C GLU A 104 -3.29 -8.51 11.18
N LYS A 105 -2.63 -9.63 11.50
CA LYS A 105 -1.34 -9.69 12.22
C LYS A 105 -0.18 -10.01 11.28
N GLY A 106 -0.28 -9.60 10.01
CA GLY A 106 0.79 -9.74 9.04
C GLY A 106 2.05 -8.99 9.44
N ILE A 107 3.21 -9.59 9.18
CA ILE A 107 4.53 -9.06 9.57
C ILE A 107 4.85 -7.73 8.87
N ARG A 108 4.29 -7.51 7.67
CA ARG A 108 4.50 -6.27 6.89
C ARG A 108 3.49 -5.18 7.25
N GLY A 109 2.51 -5.48 8.11
CA GLY A 109 1.48 -4.55 8.55
C GLY A 109 0.58 -4.03 7.42
N ILE A 110 0.39 -4.80 6.35
CA ILE A 110 -0.44 -4.38 5.20
C ILE A 110 -1.87 -4.09 5.66
N TYR A 111 -2.48 -4.99 6.43
CA TYR A 111 -3.85 -4.79 6.91
C TYR A 111 -4.00 -3.50 7.71
N LEU A 112 -3.10 -3.26 8.68
CA LEU A 112 -3.08 -2.02 9.46
C LEU A 112 -2.95 -0.79 8.56
N GLN A 113 -2.06 -0.84 7.57
CA GLN A 113 -1.86 0.25 6.62
C GLN A 113 -3.15 0.58 5.87
N LEU A 114 -3.82 -0.44 5.31
CA LEU A 114 -5.05 -0.25 4.54
C LEU A 114 -6.18 0.32 5.41
N GLN A 115 -6.36 -0.25 6.60
CA GLN A 115 -7.41 0.16 7.54
C GLN A 115 -7.24 1.61 8.01
N LEU A 116 -6.01 2.02 8.36
CA LEU A 116 -5.72 3.41 8.73
C LEU A 116 -5.85 4.37 7.54
N THR A 117 -5.51 3.93 6.32
CA THR A 117 -5.68 4.76 5.12
C THR A 117 -7.15 5.00 4.82
N MET A 118 -7.98 3.96 4.89
CA MET A 118 -9.44 4.08 4.80
C MET A 118 -10.03 4.98 5.89
N TYR A 119 -9.52 4.86 7.13
CA TYR A 119 -9.90 5.78 8.22
C TYR A 119 -9.60 7.25 7.90
N CYS A 120 -8.39 7.55 7.43
CA CYS A 120 -7.99 8.92 7.13
C CYS A 120 -8.68 9.51 5.90
N THR A 121 -9.10 8.68 4.95
CA THR A 121 -9.75 9.11 3.70
C THR A 121 -11.28 9.07 3.77
N GLY A 122 -11.86 8.44 4.80
CA GLY A 122 -13.30 8.21 4.93
C GLY A 122 -13.85 7.09 4.04
N LEU A 123 -13.00 6.47 3.20
CA LEU A 123 -13.39 5.36 2.31
C LEU A 123 -13.68 4.09 3.11
N LYS A 124 -14.55 3.23 2.57
CA LYS A 124 -15.03 2.02 3.28
C LYS A 124 -14.59 0.71 2.62
N GLN A 125 -13.98 0.79 1.45
CA GLN A 125 -13.49 -0.36 0.71
C GLN A 125 -12.09 -0.08 0.16
N CYS A 126 -11.29 -1.12 0.05
CA CYS A 126 -9.98 -1.09 -0.58
C CYS A 126 -9.81 -2.30 -1.49
N LYS A 127 -9.46 -2.05 -2.75
CA LYS A 127 -8.98 -3.06 -3.67
C LYS A 127 -7.45 -3.08 -3.61
N LEU A 128 -6.89 -4.19 -3.11
CA LEU A 128 -5.45 -4.44 -3.10
C LEU A 128 -5.06 -5.21 -4.36
N LEU A 129 -4.18 -4.64 -5.18
CA LEU A 129 -3.54 -5.32 -6.29
C LEU A 129 -2.14 -5.78 -5.88
N VAL A 130 -1.93 -7.09 -5.85
CA VAL A 130 -0.58 -7.67 -5.74
C VAL A 130 -0.10 -8.02 -7.14
N TRP A 131 0.96 -7.35 -7.59
CA TRP A 131 1.43 -7.39 -8.98
C TRP A 131 2.85 -7.92 -9.09
N MET A 132 3.05 -8.95 -9.92
CA MET A 132 4.38 -9.41 -10.34
C MET A 132 4.59 -9.34 -11.86
N GLY A 133 3.52 -9.21 -12.64
CA GLY A 133 3.54 -9.07 -14.09
C GLY A 133 2.13 -9.05 -14.66
N VAL A 134 2.01 -8.81 -15.96
CA VAL A 134 0.70 -8.77 -16.66
C VAL A 134 -0.07 -10.07 -16.45
N ASP A 135 0.60 -11.21 -16.52
CA ASP A 135 -0.03 -12.53 -16.35
C ASP A 135 -0.02 -13.03 -14.90
N GLU A 136 0.74 -12.39 -14.00
CA GLU A 136 0.94 -12.81 -12.61
C GLU A 136 0.55 -11.68 -11.65
N HIS A 137 -0.77 -11.52 -11.45
CA HIS A 137 -1.34 -10.54 -10.53
C HIS A 137 -2.60 -11.07 -9.83
N LYS A 138 -2.93 -10.53 -8.65
CA LYS A 138 -4.13 -10.87 -7.89
C LYS A 138 -4.78 -9.62 -7.29
N TYR A 139 -6.11 -9.57 -7.34
CA TYR A 139 -6.92 -8.59 -6.65
C TYR A 139 -7.50 -9.18 -5.38
N ILE A 140 -7.52 -8.39 -4.32
CA ILE A 140 -8.10 -8.75 -3.03
C ILE A 140 -8.95 -7.56 -2.60
N ASP A 141 -10.20 -7.82 -2.21
CA ASP A 141 -11.10 -6.80 -1.70
C ASP A 141 -11.07 -6.81 -0.17
N ILE A 142 -10.89 -5.64 0.42
CA ILE A 142 -10.79 -5.43 1.86
C ILE A 142 -11.83 -4.41 2.28
N LEU A 143 -12.67 -4.78 3.23
CA LEU A 143 -13.65 -3.88 3.84
C LEU A 143 -13.05 -3.16 5.04
N TYR A 144 -13.51 -1.93 5.26
CA TYR A 144 -13.18 -1.16 6.45
C TYR A 144 -13.72 -1.85 7.72
N ASN A 145 -12.85 -2.06 8.69
CA ASN A 145 -13.17 -2.65 9.99
C ASN A 145 -13.06 -1.57 11.07
N GLU A 146 -14.20 -0.97 11.41
CA GLU A 146 -14.29 0.12 12.36
C GLU A 146 -13.78 -0.26 13.77
N THR A 147 -14.16 -1.44 14.25
CA THR A 147 -13.74 -1.94 15.56
C THR A 147 -12.22 -2.10 15.63
N TYR A 148 -11.61 -2.69 14.59
CA TYR A 148 -10.17 -2.82 14.50
C TYR A 148 -9.49 -1.45 14.53
N VAL A 149 -9.94 -0.52 13.67
CA VAL A 149 -9.35 0.82 13.56
C VAL A 149 -9.45 1.60 14.86
N ASN A 150 -10.62 1.61 15.51
CA ASN A 150 -10.81 2.33 16.77
C ASN A 150 -9.86 1.82 17.85
N ASN A 151 -9.61 0.52 17.91
CA ASN A 151 -8.61 -0.07 18.81
C ASN A 151 -7.18 0.41 18.47
N GLN A 152 -6.82 0.44 17.18
CA GLN A 152 -5.49 0.89 16.74
C GLN A 152 -5.28 2.39 16.98
N VAL A 153 -6.26 3.24 16.64
CA VAL A 153 -6.22 4.69 16.86
C VAL A 153 -6.11 5.00 18.35
N THR A 154 -6.87 4.30 19.20
CA THR A 154 -6.77 4.43 20.65
C THR A 154 -5.37 4.06 21.16
N ARG A 155 -4.80 2.96 20.64
CA ARG A 155 -3.44 2.54 20.98
C ARG A 155 -2.39 3.56 20.55
N LEU A 156 -2.48 4.09 19.33
CA LEU A 156 -1.59 5.12 18.79
C LEU A 156 -1.68 6.42 19.58
N LYS A 157 -2.90 6.87 19.92
CA LYS A 157 -3.14 8.05 20.76
C LYS A 157 -2.52 7.88 22.15
N ASN A 158 -2.71 6.72 22.77
CA ASN A 158 -2.11 6.41 24.06
C ASN A 158 -0.58 6.39 24.00
N PHE A 159 0.00 5.79 22.95
CA PHE A 159 1.44 5.81 22.75
C PHE A 159 1.97 7.24 22.58
N TYR A 160 1.33 8.05 21.72
CA TYR A 160 1.70 9.44 21.50
C TYR A 160 1.67 10.25 22.80
N VAL A 161 0.52 10.27 23.49
CA VAL A 161 0.32 11.13 24.68
C VAL A 161 1.08 10.64 25.90
N LYS A 162 1.15 9.33 26.14
CA LYS A 162 1.70 8.78 27.39
C LYS A 162 3.18 8.41 27.31
N LYS A 163 3.74 8.27 26.11
CA LYS A 163 5.12 7.80 25.92
C LYS A 163 5.94 8.79 25.09
N LEU A 164 5.52 9.05 23.85
CA LEU A 164 6.31 9.86 22.93
C LEU A 164 6.39 11.33 23.38
N LEU A 165 5.24 11.95 23.66
CA LEU A 165 5.17 13.36 24.04
C LEU A 165 5.97 13.68 25.33
N PRO A 166 5.85 12.91 26.42
CA PRO A 166 6.69 13.13 27.61
C PRO A 166 8.19 12.94 27.33
N CYS A 167 8.56 11.96 26.48
CA CYS A 167 9.96 11.75 26.10
C CYS A 167 10.52 12.99 25.40
N LEU A 168 9.76 13.54 24.43
CA LEU A 168 10.15 14.75 23.71
C LEU A 168 10.28 15.97 24.64
N VAL A 169 9.35 16.15 25.57
CA VAL A 169 9.42 17.25 26.54
C VAL A 169 10.69 17.13 27.40
N ASN A 170 11.01 15.92 27.89
CA ASN A 170 12.22 15.69 28.68
C ASN A 170 13.49 15.95 27.84
N GLU A 171 13.53 15.49 26.60
CA GLU A 171 14.69 15.72 25.72
C GLU A 171 14.91 17.20 25.38
N ILE A 172 13.83 17.99 25.28
CA ILE A 172 13.91 19.45 25.12
C ILE A 172 14.41 20.11 26.41
N GLN A 173 13.94 19.66 27.59
CA GLN A 173 14.38 20.19 28.88
C GLN A 173 15.84 19.86 29.21
N ASP A 174 16.31 18.70 28.74
CA ASP A 174 17.69 18.24 28.88
C ASP A 174 18.64 18.84 27.81
N ASP A 175 18.17 19.80 26.99
CA ASP A 175 18.90 20.42 25.87
C ASP A 175 19.44 19.43 24.82
N ARG A 176 18.88 18.21 24.75
CA ARG A 176 19.33 17.17 23.80
C ARG A 176 18.74 17.29 22.41
N LEU A 177 17.65 18.06 22.27
CA LEU A 177 16.95 18.31 21.01
C LEU A 177 17.03 19.77 20.52
N MET A 178 17.73 20.65 21.23
CA MET A 178 17.96 22.01 20.76
C MET A 178 19.08 22.00 19.72
N THR A 179 18.71 22.02 18.43
CA THR A 179 19.59 22.39 17.30
C THR A 179 19.33 23.82 16.87
#